data_AF-A0A938EKI2-F1
#
_entry.id   AF-A0A938EKI2-F1
#
_cell.length_a   1.000
_cell.length_b   1.000
_cell.length_c   1.000
_cell.angle_alpha   90.00
_cell.angle_beta   90.00
_cell.angle_gamma   90.00
#
_symmetry.space_group_name_H-M   'P 1'
#
loop_
_entity.id
_entity.type
_entity.pdbx_description
1 polymer ?
#
loop_
_entity_poly.entity_id
_entity_poly.type
_entity_poly.pdbx_seq_one_letter_code
_entity_poly.pdbx_strand_id
1 'polypeptide(L)'
;MRFTESMKPGGASDRDATTRALVDSALEELRAFGQADFAMERVARGAFYSVGSVYERWPDRNALLADLGIDPIASSITEALASAEDATVAIEWALGAGRPTILLGGEILLAGHTSPSVRGALRVAQPPPAAF
;
A
#
# COMPACT_ATOMS: atom_id res chain seq x y z
N MET A 1 -1.94 58.52 8.33
CA MET A 1 -1.34 57.30 7.76
C MET A 1 -1.48 56.18 8.78
N ARG A 2 -2.37 55.21 8.54
CA ARG A 2 -2.45 53.96 9.32
C ARG A 2 -2.24 52.82 8.33
N PHE A 3 -1.13 52.10 8.50
CA PHE A 3 -0.88 50.86 7.78
C PHE A 3 -1.81 49.80 8.36
N THR A 4 -2.76 49.33 7.56
CA THR A 4 -3.54 48.14 7.89
C THR A 4 -2.63 46.93 7.70
N GLU A 5 -2.31 46.29 8.81
CA GLU A 5 -1.60 45.02 8.87
C GLU A 5 -2.38 43.95 8.09
N SER A 6 -1.81 43.51 6.97
CA SER A 6 -2.34 42.46 6.11
C SER A 6 -2.03 41.10 6.73
N MET A 7 -2.89 40.61 7.62
CA MET A 7 -2.85 39.21 8.07
C MET A 7 -3.18 38.29 6.90
N LYS A 8 -2.16 37.61 6.36
CA LYS A 8 -2.32 36.55 5.34
C LYS A 8 -2.64 35.23 6.05
N PRO A 9 -3.83 34.63 5.88
CA PRO A 9 -4.10 33.26 6.35
C PRO A 9 -3.51 32.28 5.32
N GLY A 10 -2.19 32.15 5.26
CA GLY A 10 -1.51 31.38 4.21
C GLY A 10 -1.05 29.97 4.60
N GLY A 11 -0.79 29.70 5.89
CA GLY A 11 0.00 28.53 6.28
C GLY A 11 -0.74 27.18 6.28
N ALA A 12 -1.98 27.14 6.77
CA ALA A 12 -2.72 25.89 6.91
C ALA A 12 -3.28 25.42 5.55
N SER A 13 -3.91 26.34 4.80
CA SER A 13 -4.54 25.99 3.52
C SER A 13 -3.51 25.61 2.43
N ASP A 14 -2.31 26.19 2.48
CA ASP A 14 -1.23 25.87 1.52
C ASP A 14 -0.54 24.55 1.86
N ARG A 15 -0.40 24.23 3.15
CA ARG A 15 0.10 22.93 3.61
C ARG A 15 -0.84 21.80 3.17
N ASP A 16 -2.15 22.00 3.30
CA ASP A 16 -3.16 21.03 2.89
C ASP A 16 -3.20 20.83 1.37
N ALA A 17 -3.06 21.93 0.60
CA ALA A 17 -2.99 21.86 -0.86
C ALA A 17 -1.75 21.08 -1.33
N THR A 18 -0.60 21.31 -0.70
CA THR A 18 0.65 20.58 -1.00
C THR A 18 0.50 19.09 -0.69
N THR A 19 -0.05 18.74 0.49
CA THR A 19 -0.26 17.35 0.87
C THR A 19 -1.18 16.65 -0.12
N ARG A 20 -2.26 17.31 -0.56
CA ARG A 20 -3.18 16.74 -1.56
C ARG A 20 -2.50 16.49 -2.90
N ALA A 21 -1.74 17.45 -3.43
CA ALA A 21 -1.01 17.28 -4.69
C ALA A 21 0.00 16.12 -4.64
N LEU A 22 0.69 15.96 -3.50
CA LEU A 22 1.62 14.85 -3.29
C LEU A 22 0.90 13.50 -3.22
N VAL A 23 -0.25 13.42 -2.53
CA VAL A 23 -1.08 12.22 -2.46
C VAL A 23 -1.61 11.84 -3.84
N ASP A 24 -2.14 12.79 -4.60
CA ASP A 24 -2.65 12.54 -5.96
C ASP A 24 -1.54 12.01 -6.88
N SER A 25 -0.34 12.62 -6.81
CA SER A 25 0.81 12.13 -7.57
C SER A 25 1.30 10.76 -7.11
N ALA A 26 1.20 10.44 -5.82
CA ALA A 26 1.58 9.13 -5.30
C ALA A 26 0.62 8.03 -5.77
N LEU A 27 -0.68 8.32 -5.82
CA LEU A 27 -1.67 7.38 -6.36
C LEU A 27 -1.45 7.14 -7.85
N GLU A 28 -1.09 8.16 -8.63
CA GLU A 28 -0.79 8.00 -10.05
C GLU A 28 0.49 7.18 -10.27
N GLU A 29 1.53 7.45 -9.49
CA GLU A 29 2.77 6.68 -9.48
C GLU A 29 2.53 5.19 -9.16
N LEU A 30 1.71 4.91 -8.14
CA LEU A 30 1.30 3.55 -7.78
C LEU A 30 0.54 2.85 -8.91
N ARG A 31 -0.34 3.56 -9.62
CA ARG A 31 -1.08 2.99 -10.76
C ARG A 31 -0.17 2.70 -11.95
N ALA A 32 0.81 3.56 -12.20
CA ALA A 32 1.68 3.46 -13.37
C ALA A 32 2.77 2.39 -13.21
N PHE A 33 3.38 2.30 -12.03
CA PHE A 33 4.55 1.44 -11.81
C PHE A 33 4.30 0.32 -10.80
N GLY A 34 3.17 0.35 -10.10
CA GLY A 34 2.89 -0.59 -9.02
C GLY A 34 3.68 -0.27 -7.75
N GLN A 35 3.45 -1.07 -6.73
CA GLN A 35 4.09 -0.88 -5.44
C GLN A 35 5.59 -1.15 -5.53
N ALA A 36 6.03 -2.27 -6.12
CA ALA A 36 7.43 -2.69 -6.11
C ALA A 36 8.39 -1.62 -6.63
N ASP A 37 8.03 -0.96 -7.73
CA ASP A 37 8.85 0.07 -8.36
C ASP A 37 8.59 1.48 -7.84
N PHE A 38 7.64 1.70 -6.94
CA PHE A 38 7.24 3.02 -6.44
C PHE A 38 8.42 3.85 -5.90
N ALA A 39 8.58 5.08 -6.40
CA ALA A 39 9.68 5.97 -6.02
C ALA A 39 9.23 7.36 -5.53
N MET A 40 9.75 7.78 -4.36
CA MET A 40 9.42 9.06 -3.71
C MET A 40 9.81 10.27 -4.57
N GLU A 41 10.90 10.16 -5.33
CA GLU A 41 11.40 11.20 -6.21
C GLU A 41 10.45 11.45 -7.39
N ARG A 42 9.80 10.39 -7.89
CA ARG A 42 8.82 10.51 -8.98
C ARG A 42 7.52 11.10 -8.49
N VAL A 43 7.10 10.78 -7.27
CA VAL A 43 5.98 11.46 -6.60
C VAL A 43 6.24 12.96 -6.47
N ALA A 44 7.42 13.35 -5.97
CA ALA A 44 7.78 14.76 -5.85
C ALA A 44 7.74 15.46 -7.21
N ARG A 45 8.34 14.84 -8.23
CA ARG A 45 8.37 15.35 -9.60
C ARG A 45 6.97 15.48 -10.21
N GLY A 46 6.11 14.48 -10.03
CA GLY A 46 4.75 14.46 -10.58
C GLY A 46 3.84 15.51 -9.94
N ALA A 47 4.07 15.82 -8.67
CA ALA A 47 3.39 16.91 -7.97
C ALA A 47 4.03 18.30 -8.16
N PHE A 48 5.17 18.39 -8.87
CA PHE A 48 5.97 19.61 -9.04
C PHE A 48 6.52 20.19 -7.73
N TYR A 49 6.85 19.33 -6.76
CA TYR A 49 7.48 19.70 -5.49
C TYR A 49 8.90 19.15 -5.36
N SER A 50 9.61 19.64 -4.35
CA SER A 50 10.92 19.10 -3.99
C SER A 50 10.76 17.75 -3.29
N VAL A 51 11.76 16.88 -3.45
CA VAL A 51 11.83 15.60 -2.74
C VAL A 51 11.84 15.81 -1.22
N GLY A 52 12.48 16.89 -0.74
CA GLY A 52 12.46 17.27 0.67
C GLY A 52 11.05 17.54 1.21
N SER A 53 10.17 18.15 0.40
CA SER A 53 8.77 18.42 0.79
C SER A 53 7.95 17.13 1.00
N VAL A 54 8.35 16.04 0.34
CA VAL A 54 7.77 14.71 0.57
C VAL A 54 8.28 14.14 1.89
N TYR A 55 9.61 14.16 2.09
CA TYR A 55 10.23 13.61 3.29
C TYR A 55 9.90 14.37 4.59
N GLU A 56 9.59 15.66 4.51
CA GLU A 56 9.06 16.44 5.64
C GLU A 56 7.70 15.92 6.14
N ARG A 57 6.89 15.33 5.25
CA ARG A 57 5.54 14.83 5.56
C ARG A 57 5.54 13.34 5.85
N TRP A 58 6.27 12.58 5.03
CA TRP A 58 6.44 11.14 5.16
C TRP A 58 7.93 10.83 5.22
N PRO A 59 8.47 10.51 6.40
CA PRO A 59 9.92 10.35 6.60
C PRO A 59 10.51 9.23 5.75
N ASP A 60 9.70 8.29 5.29
CA ASP A 60 10.08 7.21 4.40
C ASP A 60 8.91 6.76 3.51
N ARG A 61 9.23 5.90 2.54
CA ARG A 61 8.28 5.35 1.58
C ARG A 61 7.14 4.58 2.25
N ASN A 62 7.42 3.83 3.33
CA ASN A 62 6.39 3.05 4.01
C ASN A 62 5.43 3.94 4.77
N ALA A 63 5.90 5.06 5.33
CA ALA A 63 5.02 6.05 5.95
C ALA A 63 3.99 6.62 4.95
N LEU A 64 4.41 6.93 3.72
CA LEU A 64 3.50 7.38 2.67
C LEU A 64 2.51 6.27 2.26
N LEU A 65 3.00 5.06 2.02
CA LEU A 65 2.12 3.95 1.64
C LEU A 65 1.10 3.61 2.72
N ALA A 66 1.50 3.61 3.99
CA ALA A 66 0.60 3.37 5.12
C ALA A 66 -0.49 4.46 5.20
N ASP A 67 -0.15 5.72 4.95
CA ASP A 67 -1.11 6.83 4.92
C ASP A 67 -2.11 6.70 3.75
N LEU A 68 -1.67 6.11 2.63
CA LEU A 68 -2.54 5.74 1.50
C LEU A 68 -3.35 4.46 1.76
N GLY A 69 -3.21 3.82 2.93
CA GLY A 69 -3.85 2.54 3.25
C GLY A 69 -3.27 1.33 2.52
N ILE A 70 -2.07 1.47 1.93
CA ILE A 70 -1.32 0.40 1.27
C ILE A 70 -0.41 -0.23 2.32
N ASP A 71 -0.66 -1.50 2.68
CA ASP A 71 0.26 -2.27 3.51
C ASP A 71 1.30 -2.95 2.61
N PRO A 72 2.56 -2.49 2.63
CA PRO A 72 3.57 -3.01 1.71
C PRO A 72 3.92 -4.46 2.01
N ILE A 73 3.79 -4.90 3.26
CA ILE A 73 4.07 -6.28 3.65
C ILE A 73 2.96 -7.19 3.18
N ALA A 74 1.71 -6.72 3.24
CA ALA A 74 0.58 -7.42 2.67
C ALA A 74 0.84 -7.63 1.17
N SER A 75 0.95 -6.57 0.35
CA SER A 75 1.16 -6.73 -1.10
C SER A 75 2.30 -7.69 -1.49
N SER A 76 3.44 -7.69 -0.78
CA SER A 76 4.54 -8.63 -1.05
C SER A 76 4.18 -10.09 -0.76
N ILE A 77 3.31 -10.36 0.21
CA ILE A 77 2.79 -11.70 0.50
C ILE A 77 1.85 -12.15 -0.62
N THR A 78 0.89 -11.34 -1.04
CA THR A 78 0.02 -11.66 -2.19
C THR A 78 0.84 -12.01 -3.42
N GLU A 79 1.87 -11.21 -3.72
CA GLU A 79 2.73 -11.43 -4.88
C GLU A 79 3.56 -12.72 -4.75
N ALA A 80 4.17 -12.95 -3.58
CA ALA A 80 4.91 -14.19 -3.30
C ALA A 80 3.99 -15.42 -3.39
N LEU A 81 2.79 -15.37 -2.83
CA LEU A 81 1.78 -16.43 -2.93
C LEU A 81 1.33 -16.67 -4.36
N ALA A 82 1.13 -15.60 -5.14
CA ALA A 82 0.73 -15.71 -6.54
C ALA A 82 1.82 -16.37 -7.41
N SER A 83 3.09 -16.13 -7.08
CA SER A 83 4.26 -16.70 -7.75
C SER A 83 4.70 -18.09 -7.26
N ALA A 84 4.18 -18.55 -6.11
CA ALA A 84 4.61 -19.79 -5.50
C ALA A 84 4.22 -21.01 -6.36
N GLU A 85 5.19 -21.84 -6.72
CA GLU A 85 4.92 -23.14 -7.38
C GLU A 85 4.06 -24.04 -6.48
N ASP A 86 4.26 -23.96 -5.16
CA ASP A 86 3.43 -24.61 -4.15
C ASP A 86 2.88 -23.59 -3.14
N ALA A 87 1.69 -23.07 -3.45
CA ALA A 87 1.00 -22.11 -2.60
C ALA A 87 0.64 -22.68 -1.22
N THR A 88 0.52 -24.00 -1.06
CA THR A 88 0.16 -24.64 0.22
C THR A 88 1.27 -24.44 1.25
N VAL A 89 2.51 -24.73 0.85
CA VAL A 89 3.70 -24.56 1.69
C VAL A 89 3.91 -23.08 2.05
N ALA A 90 3.65 -22.17 1.11
CA ALA A 90 3.76 -20.74 1.33
C ALA A 90 2.73 -20.22 2.34
N ILE A 91 1.49 -20.72 2.28
CA ILE A 91 0.43 -20.41 3.26
C ILE A 91 0.79 -20.97 4.64
N GLU A 92 1.26 -22.22 4.74
CA GLU A 92 1.67 -22.82 6.01
C GLU A 92 2.82 -22.06 6.68
N TRP A 93 3.83 -21.64 5.91
CA TRP A 93 4.92 -20.80 6.41
C TRP A 93 4.40 -19.44 6.93
N ALA A 94 3.50 -18.79 6.19
CA ALA A 94 2.95 -17.50 6.56
C ALA A 94 2.08 -17.57 7.84
N LEU A 95 1.35 -18.68 8.02
CA LEU A 95 0.56 -18.96 9.23
C LEU A 95 1.45 -19.37 10.42
N GLY A 96 2.49 -20.17 10.18
CA GLY A 96 3.44 -20.63 11.20
C GLY A 96 4.35 -19.53 11.76
N ALA A 97 4.56 -18.44 11.01
CA ALA A 97 5.35 -17.28 11.45
C ALA A 97 4.65 -16.39 12.51
N GLY A 98 3.48 -16.78 13.02
CA GLY A 98 2.81 -16.10 14.14
C GLY A 98 2.19 -14.75 13.81
N ARG A 99 1.85 -14.50 12.53
CA ARG A 99 1.23 -13.24 12.09
C ARG A 99 -0.29 -13.25 12.33
N PRO A 100 -0.90 -12.11 12.72
CA PRO A 100 -2.33 -12.04 12.97
C PRO A 100 -3.14 -12.42 11.72
N THR A 101 -3.98 -13.44 11.87
CA THR A 101 -4.69 -14.20 10.83
C THR A 101 -5.63 -13.36 9.96
N ILE A 102 -6.05 -12.18 10.42
CA ILE A 102 -7.06 -11.35 9.74
C ILE A 102 -6.47 -10.65 8.50
N LEU A 103 -5.21 -10.18 8.55
CA LEU A 103 -4.55 -9.55 7.40
C LEU A 103 -4.16 -10.60 6.33
N LEU A 104 -3.77 -11.80 6.77
CA LEU A 104 -3.46 -12.92 5.88
C LEU A 104 -4.70 -13.45 5.14
N GLY A 105 -5.89 -13.38 5.73
CA GLY A 105 -7.12 -13.85 5.09
C GLY A 105 -7.47 -13.07 3.82
N GLY A 106 -7.35 -11.73 3.84
CA GLY A 106 -7.62 -10.89 2.66
C GLY A 106 -6.62 -11.11 1.53
N GLU A 107 -5.35 -11.22 1.89
CA GLU A 107 -4.21 -11.50 1.00
C GLU A 107 -4.35 -12.84 0.27
N ILE A 108 -4.66 -13.90 1.03
CA ILE A 108 -4.86 -15.25 0.49
C ILE A 108 -6.10 -15.29 -0.43
N LEU A 109 -7.18 -14.59 -0.08
CA LEU A 109 -8.38 -14.49 -0.92
C LEU A 109 -8.11 -13.74 -2.23
N LEU A 110 -7.34 -12.64 -2.17
CA LEU A 110 -6.95 -11.86 -3.34
C LEU A 110 -6.04 -12.69 -4.27
N ALA A 111 -5.03 -13.34 -3.70
CA ALA A 111 -4.14 -14.25 -4.44
C ALA A 111 -4.89 -15.45 -5.04
N GLY A 112 -5.90 -16.00 -4.35
CA GLY A 112 -6.75 -17.08 -4.86
C GLY A 112 -7.66 -16.65 -6.03
N HIS A 113 -7.99 -15.36 -6.12
CA HIS A 113 -8.72 -14.82 -7.27
C HIS A 113 -7.81 -14.71 -8.50
N THR A 114 -6.55 -14.33 -8.32
CA THR A 114 -5.60 -14.06 -9.42
C THR A 114 -4.76 -15.27 -9.83
N SER A 115 -4.56 -16.26 -8.93
CA SER A 115 -3.71 -17.44 -9.18
C SER A 115 -4.48 -18.76 -9.02
N PRO A 116 -4.48 -19.64 -10.05
CA PRO A 116 -5.12 -20.95 -9.99
C PRO A 116 -4.45 -21.90 -8.97
N SER A 117 -3.15 -21.75 -8.72
CA SER A 117 -2.39 -22.55 -7.75
C SER A 117 -2.83 -22.27 -6.31
N VAL A 118 -3.03 -21.00 -5.96
CA VAL A 118 -3.55 -20.57 -4.65
C VAL A 118 -4.99 -21.02 -4.45
N ARG A 119 -5.81 -20.94 -5.51
CA ARG A 119 -7.19 -21.45 -5.48
C ARG A 119 -7.26 -22.96 -5.22
N GLY A 120 -6.33 -23.72 -5.79
CA GLY A 120 -6.17 -25.15 -5.53
C GLY A 120 -5.83 -25.43 -4.08
N ALA A 121 -4.83 -24.74 -3.52
CA ALA A 121 -4.40 -24.88 -2.14
C ALA A 121 -5.51 -24.54 -1.13
N LEU A 122 -6.28 -23.46 -1.37
CA LEU A 122 -7.43 -23.07 -0.54
C LEU A 122 -8.50 -24.17 -0.45
N ARG A 123 -8.79 -24.88 -1.55
CA ARG A 123 -9.76 -25.98 -1.54
C ARG A 123 -9.31 -27.16 -0.68
N VAL A 124 -8.01 -27.43 -0.63
CA VAL A 124 -7.44 -28.54 0.17
C VAL A 124 -7.42 -28.17 1.66
N ALA A 125 -7.18 -26.89 1.97
CA ALA A 125 -7.13 -26.40 3.34
C ALA A 125 -8.52 -26.22 4.00
N GLN A 126 -9.60 -26.12 3.22
CA GLN A 126 -10.95 -26.11 3.79
C GLN A 126 -11.36 -27.53 4.21
N PRO A 127 -11.88 -27.75 5.43
CA PRO A 127 -12.44 -29.03 5.79
C PRO A 127 -13.58 -29.36 4.81
N PRO A 128 -13.75 -30.64 4.42
CA PRO A 128 -14.81 -31.02 3.51
C PRO A 128 -16.15 -30.49 4.04
N PRO A 129 -17.04 -29.97 3.17
CA PRO A 129 -18.33 -29.48 3.62
C PRO A 129 -19.01 -30.61 4.39
N ALA A 130 -19.41 -30.31 5.63
CA ALA A 130 -20.13 -31.26 6.45
C ALA A 130 -21.33 -31.74 5.64
N ALA A 131 -21.34 -33.03 5.28
CA ALA A 131 -22.48 -33.65 4.63
C ALA A 131 -23.64 -33.58 5.62
N PHE A 132 -24.64 -32.76 5.30
CA PHE A 132 -25.93 -32.73 6.00
C PHE A 132 -26.73 -33.99 5.64
#